data_AF-A0A151TWQ8-F1
#
_entry.id   AF-A0A151TWQ8-F1
#
_cell.length_a   1.000
_cell.length_b   1.000
_cell.length_c   1.000
_cell.angle_alpha   90.00
_cell.angle_beta   90.00
_cell.angle_gamma   90.00
#
_symmetry.space_group_name_H-M   'P 1'
#
loop_
_entity.id
_entity.type
_entity.pdbx_description
1 polymer ?
#
loop_
_entity_poly.entity_id
_entity_poly.type
_entity_poly.pdbx_seq_one_letter_code
_entity_poly.pdbx_strand_id
1 'polypeptide(L)' 'AKGSPGLADYGGIFRDHCANILGCFAFNIAIKNAQFAKLLAATKVVEIAHAKGWNYL' A
#
# COMPACT_ATOMS: atom_id res chain seq x y z
N ALA A 1 0.89 -20.70 15.35
CA ALA A 1 1.46 -19.96 14.21
C ALA A 1 1.89 -18.57 14.66
N LYS A 2 3.17 -18.38 15.03
CA LYS A 2 3.72 -17.08 15.41
C LYS A 2 4.18 -16.40 14.12
N GLY A 3 3.59 -15.27 13.75
CA GLY A 3 4.01 -14.52 12.57
C GLY A 3 5.49 -14.17 12.69
N SER A 4 6.33 -14.78 11.86
CA SER A 4 7.78 -14.57 11.87
C SER A 4 8.07 -13.14 11.40
N PRO A 5 8.56 -12.25 12.29
CA PRO A 5 8.96 -10.90 11.91
C PRO A 5 10.18 -11.01 11.00
N GLY A 6 10.17 -10.28 9.89
CA GLY A 6 11.28 -10.20 8.95
C GLY A 6 11.34 -8.80 8.36
N LEU A 7 12.33 -8.54 7.50
CA LEU A 7 12.32 -7.33 6.69
C LEU A 7 11.01 -7.30 5.90
N ALA A 8 10.24 -6.24 6.12
CA ALA A 8 8.95 -6.05 5.51
C ALA A 8 8.92 -4.68 4.84
N ASP A 9 8.39 -4.69 3.62
CA ASP A 9 8.11 -3.53 2.81
C ASP A 9 6.64 -3.58 2.40
N TYR A 10 6.12 -2.43 2.00
CA TYR A 10 4.81 -2.37 1.38
C TYR A 10 4.76 -1.29 0.31
N GLY A 11 3.81 -1.42 -0.61
CA GLY A 11 3.65 -0.50 -1.71
C GLY A 11 2.35 -0.77 -2.46
N GLY A 12 2.08 0.07 -3.45
CA GLY A 12 0.89 -0.04 -4.27
C GLY A 12 1.06 0.70 -5.59
N ILE A 13 0.30 0.24 -6.60
CA ILE A 13 0.18 0.88 -7.90
C ILE A 13 -1.28 1.31 -8.05
N PHE A 14 -1.48 2.59 -8.33
CA PHE A 14 -2.79 3.13 -8.67
C PHE A 14 -3.00 3.02 -10.17
N ARG A 15 -4.16 2.49 -10.57
CA ARG A 15 -4.56 2.37 -11.96
C ARG A 15 -5.96 2.91 -12.15
N ASP A 16 -6.23 3.43 -13.34
CA ASP A 16 -7.58 3.73 -13.78
C ASP A 16 -8.28 2.49 -14.37
N HIS A 17 -9.55 2.64 -14.73
CA HIS A 17 -10.36 1.61 -15.41
C HIS A 17 -9.79 1.12 -16.76
N CYS A 18 -8.92 1.90 -17.41
CA CYS A 18 -8.20 1.50 -18.63
C CYS A 18 -6.87 0.80 -18.33
N ALA A 19 -6.59 0.51 -17.05
CA ALA A 19 -5.34 -0.05 -16.54
C ALA A 19 -4.10 0.84 -16.74
N ASN A 20 -4.27 2.13 -17.03
CA ASN A 20 -3.16 3.08 -17.08
C ASN A 20 -2.62 3.32 -15.67
N ILE A 21 -1.29 3.47 -15.55
CA ILE A 21 -0.64 3.75 -14.26
C ILE A 21 -0.81 5.23 -13.92
N LEU A 22 -1.52 5.52 -12.83
CA LEU A 22 -1.70 6.87 -12.29
C LEU A 22 -0.57 7.27 -11.32
N GLY A 23 0.09 6.27 -10.72
CA GLY A 23 1.20 6.46 -9.81
C GLY A 23 1.50 5.22 -8.98
N CYS A 24 2.60 5.26 -8.22
CA CYS A 24 2.97 4.19 -7.30
C CYS A 24 3.60 4.76 -6.02
N PHE A 25 3.67 3.92 -5.00
CA PHE A 25 4.40 4.22 -3.76
C PHE A 25 5.06 2.95 -3.22
N ALA A 26 6.15 3.14 -2.48
CA ALA A 26 6.85 2.08 -1.78
C ALA A 26 7.42 2.63 -0.46
N PHE A 27 7.27 1.87 0.62
CA PHE A 27 7.79 2.21 1.94
C PHE A 27 8.40 0.98 2.60
N ASN A 28 9.56 1.19 3.23
CA ASN A 28 10.18 0.20 4.10
C ASN A 28 9.70 0.40 5.54
N ILE A 29 9.33 -0.68 6.21
CA ILE A 29 8.85 -0.65 7.61
C ILE A 29 9.75 -1.45 8.56
N ALA A 30 10.98 -1.72 8.13
CA ALA A 30 11.96 -2.51 8.84
C ALA A 30 11.40 -3.88 9.26
N ILE A 31 11.76 -4.36 10.46
CA ILE A 31 11.34 -5.68 10.93
C ILE A 31 9.89 -5.61 11.43
N LYS A 32 8.95 -6.07 10.60
CA LYS A 32 7.52 -6.20 10.93
C LYS A 32 6.96 -7.51 10.39
N ASN A 33 5.78 -7.89 10.88
CA ASN A 33 5.07 -9.03 10.32
C ASN A 33 4.36 -8.63 9.00
N ALA A 34 4.17 -9.60 8.10
CA ALA A 34 3.54 -9.34 6.80
C ALA A 34 2.08 -8.88 6.89
N GLN A 35 1.38 -9.20 7.97
CA GLN A 35 -0.01 -8.77 8.20
C GLN A 35 -0.09 -7.27 8.50
N PHE A 36 0.85 -6.76 9.29
CA PHE A 36 1.00 -5.35 9.61
C PHE A 36 1.37 -4.54 8.37
N ALA A 37 2.29 -5.06 7.53
CA ALA A 37 2.64 -4.45 6.24
C ALA A 37 1.42 -4.27 5.33
N LYS A 38 0.56 -5.30 5.24
CA LYS A 38 -0.66 -5.27 4.43
C LYS A 38 -1.68 -4.27 4.95
N LEU A 39 -1.91 -4.22 6.27
CA LEU A 39 -2.85 -3.28 6.86
C LEU A 39 -2.41 -1.83 6.63
N LEU A 40 -1.12 -1.55 6.83
CA LEU A 40 -0.56 -0.22 6.60
C LEU A 40 -0.63 0.18 5.13
N ALA A 41 -0.38 -0.77 4.21
CA ALA A 41 -0.54 -0.54 2.77
C ALA A 41 -1.97 -0.14 2.41
N ALA A 42 -2.97 -0.86 2.92
CA ALA A 42 -4.38 -0.58 2.65
C ALA A 42 -4.79 0.81 3.16
N THR A 43 -4.41 1.16 4.39
CA THR A 43 -4.63 2.52 4.92
C THR A 43 -3.95 3.57 4.04
N LYS A 44 -2.71 3.31 3.60
CA LYS A 44 -1.96 4.28 2.80
C LYS A 44 -2.55 4.49 1.40
N VAL A 45 -3.08 3.43 0.79
CA VAL A 45 -3.79 3.52 -0.50
C VAL A 45 -4.97 4.48 -0.38
N VAL A 46 -5.79 4.34 0.66
CA VAL A 46 -6.96 5.19 0.89
C VAL A 46 -6.57 6.64 1.15
N GLU A 47 -5.56 6.88 1.99
CA GLU A 47 -5.04 8.23 2.26
C GLU A 47 -4.57 8.94 0.99
N ILE A 48 -3.79 8.24 0.14
CA ILE A 48 -3.27 8.82 -1.11
C ILE A 48 -4.41 9.07 -2.09
N ALA A 49 -5.35 8.13 -2.24
CA ALA A 49 -6.51 8.32 -3.12
C ALA A 49 -7.35 9.53 -2.69
N HIS A 50 -7.62 9.66 -1.38
CA HIS A 50 -8.33 10.82 -0.82
C HIS A 50 -7.56 12.12 -1.06
N ALA A 51 -6.25 12.16 -0.76
CA ALA A 51 -5.42 13.35 -0.97
C ALA A 51 -5.31 13.77 -2.45
N LYS A 52 -5.49 12.83 -3.38
CA LYS A 52 -5.52 13.08 -4.83
C LYS A 52 -6.93 13.39 -5.36
N GLY A 53 -7.97 13.32 -4.53
CA GLY A 53 -9.35 13.51 -4.95
C GLY A 53 -9.89 12.36 -5.83
N TRP A 54 -9.26 11.19 -5.77
CA TRP A 54 -9.67 10.00 -6.53
C TRP A 54 -10.82 9.29 -5.82
N ASN A 55 -12.01 9.87 -5.95
CA ASN A 55 -13.24 9.34 -5.36
C ASN A 55 -13.80 8.14 -6.14
N TYR A 56 -13.37 7.96 -7.38
CA TYR A 56 -13.74 6.88 -8.29
C TYR A 56 -12.49 6.49 -9.09
N LEU A 57 -11.80 5.43 -8.67
CA LEU A 57 -10.66 4.83 -9.38
C LEU A 57 -11.14 3.74 -10.35
#